data_AF-A0A359IL73-F1
#
_entry.id   AF-A0A359IL73-F1
#
_cell.length_a   1.000
_cell.length_b   1.000
_cell.length_c   1.000
_cell.angle_alpha   90.00
_cell.angle_beta   90.00
_cell.angle_gamma   90.00
#
_symmetry.space_group_name_H-M   'P 1'
#
loop_
_entity.id
_entity.type
_entity.pdbx_description
1 polymer ?
#
loop_
_entity_poly.entity_id
_entity_poly.type
_entity_poly.pdbx_seq_one_letter_code
_entity_poly.pdbx_strand_id
1 'polypeptide(L)'
;MDHVVYLNAKADDHPTAIVYDYSIKILFVIGLGLFIRMYNYVMFDGIIKGGGDATETSENRLIWSREILGEKRMEYIRNLPLTHEMYISGSLVRFMHISPNSVYEKGAYIDDEYGKIKIFYPTEYTQSDKVADIVFYADMHQQLLQRFFYKTLINVGSVGTPIESLQNDEYNGDYLELTNAMYCIIEGDINEEKEKTGLGIQFVRVPYSIEGEIQLARDNDVIEIETYARELRTGESRVKDVINQKYKELRRNQAERYLK
;
A
#
# COMPACT_ATOMS: atom_id res chain seq x y z
N MET A 1 22.96 -9.43 22.27
CA MET A 1 22.98 -10.29 21.07
C MET A 1 22.01 -9.63 20.12
N ASP A 2 22.55 -8.90 19.17
CA ASP A 2 21.79 -8.01 18.30
C ASP A 2 21.15 -8.85 17.20
N HIS A 3 19.83 -8.96 17.23
CA HIS A 3 19.08 -9.67 16.19
C HIS A 3 18.67 -8.66 15.11
N VAL A 4 19.63 -8.26 14.28
CA VAL A 4 19.36 -7.60 13.00
C VAL A 4 19.13 -8.68 11.96
N VAL A 5 17.91 -8.80 11.44
CA VAL A 5 17.63 -9.65 10.27
C VAL A 5 17.86 -8.82 9.01
N TYR A 6 18.99 -9.04 8.34
CA TYR A 6 19.24 -8.51 7.01
C TYR A 6 18.48 -9.34 5.97
N LEU A 7 17.82 -8.65 5.04
CA LEU A 7 17.34 -9.26 3.80
C LEU A 7 18.53 -9.58 2.91
N ASN A 8 18.89 -10.86 2.82
CA ASN A 8 19.73 -11.40 1.76
C ASN A 8 18.82 -12.14 0.78
N ALA A 9 18.63 -11.58 -0.41
CA ALA A 9 17.82 -12.17 -1.46
C ALA A 9 18.54 -13.38 -2.06
N LYS A 10 18.15 -14.59 -1.63
CA LYS A 10 18.33 -15.82 -2.39
C LYS A 10 16.96 -16.40 -2.71
N ALA A 11 16.83 -16.89 -3.94
CA ALA A 11 15.59 -17.22 -4.63
C ALA A 11 14.68 -18.30 -3.98
N ASP A 12 15.10 -18.90 -2.86
CA ASP A 12 14.37 -19.99 -2.22
C ASP A 12 13.94 -19.72 -0.76
N ASP A 13 14.30 -18.58 -0.19
CA ASP A 13 13.87 -18.20 1.17
C ASP A 13 13.02 -16.92 1.12
N HIS A 14 11.78 -17.03 1.57
CA HIS A 14 10.79 -15.95 1.58
C HIS A 14 11.32 -14.72 2.33
N PRO A 15 11.64 -13.60 1.65
CA PRO A 15 12.07 -12.39 2.33
C PRO A 15 10.84 -11.63 2.85
N THR A 16 10.56 -11.79 4.13
CA THR A 16 9.56 -11.00 4.86
C THR A 16 10.21 -10.51 6.15
N ALA A 17 10.15 -9.20 6.44
CA ALA A 17 10.65 -8.68 7.70
C ALA A 17 9.69 -7.64 8.31
N ILE A 18 9.03 -8.03 9.40
CA ILE A 18 8.79 -7.11 10.51
C ILE A 18 10.06 -7.21 11.35
N VAL A 19 10.91 -6.19 11.31
CA VAL A 19 12.05 -6.13 12.24
C VAL A 19 11.52 -5.54 13.53
N TYR A 20 11.39 -6.38 14.54
CA TYR A 20 11.10 -5.96 15.89
C TYR A 20 12.41 -5.95 16.67
N ASP A 21 12.87 -4.76 17.03
CA ASP A 21 13.99 -4.63 17.94
C ASP A 21 13.46 -4.55 19.38
N TYR A 22 13.71 -5.57 20.20
CA TYR A 22 13.29 -5.53 21.61
C TYR A 22 14.07 -4.47 22.43
N SER A 23 15.17 -3.94 21.90
CA SER A 23 15.94 -2.87 22.51
C SER A 23 15.45 -1.47 22.11
N ILE A 24 14.68 -1.35 21.01
CA ILE A 24 14.11 -0.09 20.51
C ILE A 24 12.70 -0.37 20.00
N LYS A 25 11.67 0.20 20.66
CA LYS A 25 10.21 -0.07 20.49
C LYS A 25 9.63 0.34 19.10
N ILE A 26 10.27 -0.08 18.01
CA ILE A 26 10.00 0.32 16.64
C ILE A 26 9.35 -0.84 15.89
N LEU A 27 8.24 -0.55 15.21
CA LEU A 27 7.60 -1.44 14.25
C LEU A 27 7.73 -0.84 12.84
N PHE A 28 8.39 -1.58 11.95
CA PHE A 28 8.45 -1.23 10.53
C PHE A 28 7.20 -1.74 9.80
N VAL A 29 6.46 -0.83 9.17
CA VAL A 29 5.35 -1.17 8.27
C VAL A 29 5.87 -1.03 6.84
N ILE A 30 6.60 -2.06 6.40
CA ILE A 30 7.11 -2.15 5.03
C ILE A 30 5.95 -2.67 4.17
N GLY A 31 5.59 -1.90 3.13
CA GLY A 31 4.60 -2.19 2.09
C GLY A 31 3.77 -3.46 2.33
N LEU A 32 2.53 -3.27 2.81
CA LEU A 32 1.56 -4.24 3.35
C LEU A 32 1.26 -5.53 2.54
N GLY A 33 1.98 -5.80 1.46
CA GLY A 33 1.73 -6.93 0.56
C GLY A 33 2.16 -8.31 1.04
N LEU A 34 2.77 -8.44 2.22
CA LEU A 34 3.19 -9.75 2.75
C LEU A 34 2.37 -10.26 3.94
N PHE A 35 1.55 -9.41 4.57
CA PHE A 35 0.73 -9.78 5.74
C PHE A 35 -0.76 -9.72 5.49
N ILE A 36 -1.18 -9.11 4.38
CA ILE A 36 -2.58 -8.86 4.09
C ILE A 36 -2.89 -9.34 2.70
N ARG A 37 -4.02 -10.03 2.57
CA ARG A 37 -4.46 -10.64 1.32
C ARG A 37 -4.40 -9.62 0.19
N MET A 38 -3.52 -9.87 -0.77
CA MET A 38 -3.52 -9.22 -2.08
C MET A 38 -3.90 -10.30 -3.08
N TYR A 39 -5.12 -10.27 -3.62
CA TYR A 39 -5.43 -11.19 -4.70
C TYR A 39 -4.64 -10.84 -5.96
N ASN A 40 -4.50 -11.80 -6.88
CA ASN A 40 -3.92 -11.67 -8.23
C ASN A 40 -4.30 -10.41 -9.02
N TYR A 41 -5.36 -9.71 -8.64
CA TYR A 41 -5.79 -8.43 -9.23
C TYR A 41 -5.07 -7.18 -8.69
N VAL A 42 -4.19 -7.31 -7.70
CA VAL A 42 -3.64 -6.16 -6.97
C VAL A 42 -2.12 -6.12 -7.02
N MET A 43 -1.46 -7.27 -7.17
CA MET A 43 0.02 -7.36 -7.23
C MET A 43 0.63 -6.63 -8.44
N PHE A 44 -0.16 -6.31 -9.47
CA PHE A 44 0.26 -5.46 -10.60
C PHE A 44 -0.83 -4.50 -11.11
N ASP A 45 -2.02 -4.46 -10.49
CA ASP A 45 -3.23 -4.02 -11.21
C ASP A 45 -4.25 -3.23 -10.36
N GLY A 46 -3.84 -2.72 -9.18
CA GLY A 46 -4.69 -1.91 -8.28
C GLY A 46 -5.34 -0.67 -8.90
N ILE A 47 -4.96 -0.28 -10.13
CA ILE A 47 -5.47 0.93 -10.78
C ILE A 47 -6.50 0.62 -11.88
N ILE A 48 -6.57 -0.62 -12.38
CA ILE A 48 -7.37 -0.93 -13.59
C ILE A 48 -8.81 -1.31 -13.26
N LYS A 49 -9.14 -1.87 -12.09
CA LYS A 49 -10.57 -2.16 -11.77
C LYS A 49 -11.44 -0.96 -11.40
N GLY A 50 -10.88 0.25 -11.45
CA GLY A 50 -11.67 1.48 -11.37
C GLY A 50 -12.31 1.94 -12.69
N GLY A 51 -11.86 1.44 -13.86
CA GLY A 51 -12.41 1.81 -15.17
C GLY A 51 -12.39 0.58 -16.08
N GLY A 52 -13.53 0.16 -16.59
CA GLY A 52 -13.69 -1.15 -17.22
C GLY A 52 -12.97 -1.30 -18.56
N ASP A 53 -11.74 -1.81 -18.54
CA ASP A 53 -11.10 -2.38 -19.72
C ASP A 53 -10.27 -3.61 -19.31
N ALA A 54 -10.89 -4.79 -19.40
CA ALA A 54 -10.17 -6.05 -19.49
C ALA A 54 -9.52 -6.09 -20.88
N THR A 55 -8.26 -5.66 -20.95
CA THR A 55 -7.47 -5.70 -22.17
C THR A 55 -6.72 -7.02 -22.24
N GLU A 56 -6.39 -7.48 -23.44
CA GLU A 56 -5.50 -8.64 -23.65
C GLU A 56 -4.21 -8.51 -22.81
N THR A 57 -3.70 -7.29 -22.66
CA THR A 57 -2.53 -6.98 -21.84
C THR A 57 -2.73 -7.26 -20.34
N SER A 58 -3.90 -6.97 -19.77
CA SER A 58 -4.16 -7.27 -18.36
C SER A 58 -4.36 -8.77 -18.11
N GLU A 59 -4.92 -9.50 -19.07
CA GLU A 59 -5.01 -10.97 -19.00
C GLU A 59 -3.62 -11.61 -19.06
N ASN A 60 -2.74 -11.14 -19.95
CA ASN A 60 -1.36 -11.61 -20.04
C ASN A 60 -0.58 -11.38 -18.73
N ARG A 61 -0.76 -10.22 -18.08
CA ARG A 61 -0.15 -9.96 -16.75
C ARG A 61 -0.63 -10.95 -15.69
N LEU A 62 -1.92 -11.26 -15.68
CA LEU A 62 -2.51 -12.20 -14.73
C LEU A 62 -1.96 -13.63 -14.93
N ILE A 63 -1.79 -14.06 -16.17
CA ILE A 63 -1.25 -15.38 -16.51
C ILE A 63 0.22 -15.45 -16.08
N TRP A 64 1.05 -14.52 -16.55
CA TRP A 64 2.48 -14.47 -16.22
C TRP A 64 2.73 -14.43 -14.71
N SER A 65 1.98 -13.62 -13.97
CA SER A 65 2.12 -13.53 -12.50
C SER A 65 1.81 -14.86 -11.82
N ARG A 66 0.80 -15.59 -12.30
CA ARG A 66 0.42 -16.91 -11.74
C ARG A 66 1.49 -17.96 -12.02
N GLU A 67 2.08 -17.93 -13.21
CA GLU A 67 3.15 -18.86 -13.60
C GLU A 67 4.39 -18.67 -12.73
N ILE A 68 4.81 -17.43 -12.48
CA ILE A 68 5.97 -17.12 -11.61
C ILE A 68 5.72 -17.50 -10.15
N LEU A 69 4.54 -17.20 -9.63
CA LEU A 69 4.22 -17.49 -8.24
C LEU A 69 4.13 -19.00 -8.00
N GLY A 70 3.54 -19.74 -8.94
CA GLY A 70 3.25 -21.16 -8.78
C GLY A 70 2.24 -21.43 -7.67
N GLU A 71 1.81 -22.69 -7.54
CA GLU A 71 0.69 -23.05 -6.66
C GLU A 71 0.98 -22.76 -5.18
N LYS A 72 2.19 -23.04 -4.71
CA LYS A 72 2.57 -22.87 -3.29
C LYS A 72 2.50 -21.41 -2.83
N ARG A 73 3.08 -20.47 -3.59
CA ARG A 73 3.04 -19.04 -3.25
C ARG A 73 1.64 -18.47 -3.42
N MET A 74 0.92 -18.96 -4.43
CA MET A 74 -0.49 -18.62 -4.63
C MET A 74 -1.37 -19.05 -3.44
N GLU A 75 -1.16 -20.25 -2.91
CA GLU A 75 -1.85 -20.74 -1.71
C GLU A 75 -1.51 -19.89 -0.48
N TYR A 76 -0.23 -19.58 -0.28
CA TYR A 76 0.21 -18.68 0.79
C TYR A 76 -0.52 -17.32 0.73
N ILE A 77 -0.49 -16.64 -0.43
CA ILE A 77 -1.13 -15.34 -0.63
C ILE A 77 -2.65 -15.43 -0.40
N ARG A 78 -3.30 -16.51 -0.85
CA ARG A 78 -4.75 -16.71 -0.64
C ARG A 78 -5.13 -16.84 0.82
N ASN A 79 -4.22 -17.32 1.68
CA ASN A 79 -4.46 -17.56 3.09
C ASN A 79 -4.05 -16.37 4.00
N LEU A 80 -3.49 -15.30 3.43
CA LEU A 80 -3.23 -14.08 4.20
C LEU A 80 -4.56 -13.46 4.69
N PRO A 81 -4.59 -12.91 5.92
CA PRO A 81 -5.78 -12.26 6.46
C PRO A 81 -6.11 -10.96 5.71
N LEU A 82 -7.35 -10.49 5.76
CA LEU A 82 -7.72 -9.19 5.16
C LEU A 82 -7.34 -7.99 6.04
N THR A 83 -7.28 -8.20 7.34
CA THR A 83 -6.87 -7.19 8.31
C THR A 83 -5.95 -7.79 9.36
N HIS A 84 -5.15 -6.93 9.97
CA HIS A 84 -4.42 -7.24 11.19
C HIS A 84 -4.67 -6.13 12.21
N GLU A 85 -4.84 -6.48 13.48
CA GLU A 85 -5.10 -5.54 14.56
C GLU A 85 -4.16 -5.80 15.73
N MET A 86 -3.67 -4.72 16.31
CA MET A 86 -2.87 -4.75 17.53
C MET A 86 -3.00 -3.45 18.31
N TYR A 87 -2.67 -3.51 19.59
CA TYR A 87 -2.59 -2.33 20.43
C TYR A 87 -1.19 -1.73 20.41
N ILE A 88 -1.12 -0.41 20.24
CA ILE A 88 0.11 0.38 20.30
C ILE A 88 -0.16 1.65 21.09
N SER A 89 0.54 1.83 22.21
CA SER A 89 0.43 3.00 23.10
C SER A 89 -1.03 3.32 23.48
N GLY A 90 -1.78 2.29 23.85
CA GLY A 90 -3.20 2.38 24.25
C GLY A 90 -4.17 2.57 23.09
N SER A 91 -3.73 2.54 21.83
CA SER A 91 -4.57 2.73 20.64
C SER A 91 -4.76 1.42 19.88
N LEU A 92 -6.00 1.11 19.48
CA LEU A 92 -6.24 -0.02 18.58
C LEU A 92 -5.84 0.40 17.16
N VAL A 93 -4.78 -0.22 16.65
CA VAL A 93 -4.24 0.03 15.30
C VAL A 93 -4.67 -1.11 14.39
N ARG A 94 -5.32 -0.77 13.28
CA ARG A 94 -5.71 -1.72 12.23
C ARG A 94 -4.88 -1.51 10.97
N PHE A 95 -4.39 -2.61 10.42
CA PHE A 95 -3.70 -2.69 9.16
C PHE A 95 -4.58 -3.40 8.14
N MET A 96 -4.67 -2.88 6.93
CA MET A 96 -5.42 -3.46 5.81
C MET A 96 -4.78 -3.04 4.48
N HIS A 97 -5.21 -3.61 3.35
CA HIS A 97 -4.75 -3.13 2.05
C HIS A 97 -5.60 -1.94 1.56
N ILE A 98 -6.92 -2.15 1.44
CA ILE A 98 -7.87 -1.17 0.87
C ILE A 98 -9.11 -0.95 1.76
N SER A 99 -9.72 -2.02 2.25
CA SER A 99 -10.94 -2.02 3.07
C SER A 99 -10.92 -3.22 4.02
N PRO A 100 -11.60 -3.13 5.19
CA PRO A 100 -11.74 -4.27 6.11
C PRO A 100 -12.74 -5.33 5.63
N ASN A 101 -13.50 -5.10 4.55
CA ASN A 101 -14.48 -6.07 4.04
C ASN A 101 -13.96 -6.90 2.86
N SER A 102 -13.12 -6.31 1.99
CA SER A 102 -12.73 -6.95 0.74
C SER A 102 -11.57 -6.21 0.08
N VAL A 103 -10.76 -6.93 -0.69
CA VAL A 103 -9.74 -6.34 -1.58
C VAL A 103 -10.33 -5.70 -2.84
N TYR A 104 -11.62 -5.94 -3.11
CA TYR A 104 -12.29 -5.49 -4.33
C TYR A 104 -13.15 -4.23 -4.12
N GLU A 105 -13.33 -3.79 -2.88
CA GLU A 105 -14.05 -2.55 -2.59
C GLU A 105 -13.23 -1.36 -3.08
N LYS A 106 -13.84 -0.50 -3.90
CA LYS A 106 -13.17 0.72 -4.37
C LYS A 106 -12.90 1.65 -3.18
N GLY A 107 -11.70 2.21 -3.15
CA GLY A 107 -11.11 2.93 -2.02
C GLY A 107 -12.05 3.87 -1.26
N ALA A 108 -12.51 3.44 -0.08
CA ALA A 108 -13.28 4.27 0.85
C ALA A 108 -12.51 5.51 1.35
N TYR A 109 -11.19 5.60 1.10
CA TYR A 109 -10.37 6.79 1.32
C TYR A 109 -10.68 7.94 0.34
N ILE A 110 -11.49 7.68 -0.69
CA ILE A 110 -11.89 8.66 -1.70
C ILE A 110 -13.22 9.35 -1.33
N ASP A 111 -14.00 8.73 -0.45
CA ASP A 111 -15.22 9.33 0.06
C ASP A 111 -14.95 10.56 0.93
N ASP A 112 -16.01 11.31 1.23
CA ASP A 112 -15.99 12.28 2.33
C ASP A 112 -15.66 11.59 3.67
N GLU A 113 -15.50 12.38 4.72
CA GLU A 113 -15.15 11.89 6.06
C GLU A 113 -16.16 10.85 6.58
N TYR A 114 -17.44 10.93 6.19
CA TYR A 114 -18.49 10.00 6.62
C TYR A 114 -18.44 8.65 5.91
N GLY A 115 -17.94 8.59 4.67
CA GLY A 115 -17.58 7.32 4.04
C GLY A 115 -16.33 6.72 4.65
N LYS A 116 -15.28 7.55 4.82
CA LYS A 116 -13.98 7.14 5.37
C LYS A 116 -14.08 6.51 6.74
N ILE A 117 -14.93 7.03 7.63
CA ILE A 117 -15.02 6.52 9.02
C ILE A 117 -15.43 5.03 9.08
N LYS A 118 -16.13 4.51 8.07
CA LYS A 118 -16.60 3.12 8.04
C LYS A 118 -15.46 2.10 8.08
N ILE A 119 -14.27 2.47 7.60
CA ILE A 119 -13.11 1.56 7.59
C ILE A 119 -12.55 1.27 9.00
N PHE A 120 -12.92 2.10 9.99
CA PHE A 120 -12.53 1.91 11.39
C PHE A 120 -13.48 0.95 12.12
N TYR A 121 -14.66 0.65 11.57
CA TYR A 121 -15.63 -0.25 12.20
C TYR A 121 -15.24 -1.71 12.00
N PRO A 122 -15.49 -2.59 12.99
CA PRO A 122 -15.17 -4.01 12.89
C PRO A 122 -16.00 -4.70 11.79
N THR A 123 -15.47 -5.79 11.25
CA THR A 123 -16.10 -6.64 10.23
C THR A 123 -15.90 -8.10 10.61
N GLU A 124 -16.47 -9.04 9.85
CA GLU A 124 -16.19 -10.47 10.06
C GLU A 124 -14.71 -10.84 9.85
N TYR A 125 -13.92 -9.95 9.24
CA TYR A 125 -12.50 -10.15 8.96
C TYR A 125 -11.56 -9.41 9.91
N THR A 126 -12.10 -8.74 10.95
CA THR A 126 -11.30 -8.11 12.00
C THR A 126 -11.07 -9.04 13.17
N GLN A 127 -9.96 -8.85 13.90
CA GLN A 127 -9.61 -9.70 15.04
C GLN A 127 -10.43 -9.36 16.30
N SER A 128 -10.99 -8.16 16.34
CA SER A 128 -11.81 -7.66 17.44
C SER A 128 -13.11 -7.02 16.93
N ASP A 129 -14.11 -6.96 17.82
CA ASP A 129 -15.37 -6.23 17.60
C ASP A 129 -15.26 -4.74 17.99
N LYS A 130 -14.03 -4.21 18.02
CA LYS A 130 -13.75 -2.84 18.47
C LYS A 130 -13.58 -1.90 17.27
N VAL A 131 -13.96 -0.65 17.47
CA VAL A 131 -13.68 0.41 16.50
C VAL A 131 -12.22 0.81 16.63
N ALA A 132 -11.44 0.69 15.55
CA ALA A 132 -10.04 1.06 15.54
C ALA A 132 -9.87 2.57 15.82
N ASP A 133 -8.74 2.97 16.39
CA ASP A 133 -8.35 4.36 16.59
C ASP A 133 -7.49 4.89 15.44
N ILE A 134 -6.62 4.01 14.93
CA ILE A 134 -5.68 4.29 13.85
C ILE A 134 -5.83 3.21 12.79
N VAL A 135 -5.88 3.60 11.52
CA VAL A 135 -5.93 2.68 10.39
C VAL A 135 -4.76 2.97 9.44
N PHE A 136 -4.00 1.94 9.11
CA PHE A 136 -2.98 1.93 8.07
C PHE A 136 -3.49 1.15 6.85
N TYR A 137 -3.34 1.73 5.65
CA TYR A 137 -3.69 1.11 4.38
C TYR A 137 -2.66 1.40 3.28
N ALA A 138 -2.74 0.72 2.12
CA ALA A 138 -1.69 0.71 1.10
C ALA A 138 -2.20 0.62 -0.35
N ASP A 139 -3.28 1.31 -0.69
CA ASP A 139 -3.91 1.23 -2.03
C ASP A 139 -3.55 2.39 -2.97
N MET A 140 -3.49 3.63 -2.46
CA MET A 140 -3.20 4.81 -3.33
C MET A 140 -1.78 4.90 -3.87
N HIS A 141 -0.85 4.11 -3.33
CA HIS A 141 0.58 4.20 -3.63
C HIS A 141 1.20 5.59 -3.36
N GLN A 142 0.59 6.35 -2.45
CA GLN A 142 1.03 7.66 -1.95
C GLN A 142 1.03 7.65 -0.43
N GLN A 143 1.96 8.38 0.18
CA GLN A 143 1.95 8.61 1.61
C GLN A 143 0.89 9.66 1.97
N LEU A 144 0.04 9.34 2.95
CA LEU A 144 -1.01 10.24 3.42
C LEU A 144 -1.20 10.07 4.93
N LEU A 145 -1.37 11.18 5.65
CA LEU A 145 -1.92 11.18 7.00
C LEU A 145 -3.11 12.12 7.05
N GLN A 146 -4.27 11.59 7.42
CA GLN A 146 -5.49 12.37 7.61
C GLN A 146 -6.03 12.14 9.02
N ARG A 147 -6.53 13.21 9.65
CA ARG A 147 -7.26 13.15 10.92
C ARG A 147 -8.67 13.68 10.75
N PHE A 148 -9.63 12.96 11.31
CA PHE A 148 -11.05 13.33 11.34
C PHE A 148 -11.75 12.51 12.43
N PHE A 149 -12.81 13.06 13.05
CA PHE A 149 -13.59 12.38 14.10
C PHE A 149 -12.74 11.72 15.21
N TYR A 150 -11.62 12.35 15.59
CA TYR A 150 -10.66 11.82 16.57
C TYR A 150 -9.96 10.51 16.15
N LYS A 151 -10.02 10.14 14.87
CA LYS A 151 -9.34 9.00 14.25
C LYS A 151 -8.15 9.45 13.42
N THR A 152 -7.25 8.52 13.16
CA THR A 152 -6.06 8.74 12.33
C THR A 152 -6.03 7.71 11.20
N LEU A 153 -6.07 8.18 9.96
CA LEU A 153 -6.00 7.35 8.76
C LEU A 153 -4.66 7.60 8.05
N ILE A 154 -3.93 6.53 7.75
CA ILE A 154 -2.58 6.59 7.18
C ILE A 154 -2.51 5.69 5.95
N ASN A 155 -2.09 6.27 4.82
CA ASN A 155 -1.62 5.48 3.69
C ASN A 155 -0.10 5.38 3.75
N VAL A 156 0.45 4.16 3.71
CA VAL A 156 1.88 3.93 3.89
C VAL A 156 2.72 4.26 2.65
N GLY A 157 2.08 4.44 1.49
CA GLY A 157 2.75 4.57 0.20
C GLY A 157 3.00 3.22 -0.47
N SER A 158 3.91 3.20 -1.44
CA SER A 158 4.31 2.00 -2.16
C SER A 158 5.83 1.86 -2.21
N VAL A 159 6.32 0.65 -1.93
CA VAL A 159 7.75 0.34 -2.00
C VAL A 159 8.20 0.20 -3.46
N GLY A 160 7.42 -0.51 -4.28
CA GLY A 160 7.81 -0.89 -5.65
C GLY A 160 7.11 -0.12 -6.76
N THR A 161 6.04 0.61 -6.47
CA THR A 161 5.29 1.36 -7.48
C THR A 161 4.66 2.62 -6.91
N PRO A 162 5.44 3.62 -6.46
CA PRO A 162 4.88 4.92 -6.09
C PRO A 162 4.15 5.56 -7.26
N ILE A 163 3.02 6.23 -6.99
CA ILE A 163 2.21 6.84 -8.04
C ILE A 163 1.74 8.20 -7.60
N GLU A 164 1.69 9.15 -8.53
CA GLU A 164 1.13 10.46 -8.27
C GLU A 164 -0.10 10.74 -9.14
N SER A 165 -1.20 11.10 -8.48
CA SER A 165 -2.49 11.38 -9.14
C SER A 165 -2.59 12.79 -9.74
N LEU A 166 -1.60 13.65 -9.49
CA LEU A 166 -1.55 15.04 -9.93
C LEU A 166 -0.24 15.28 -10.66
N GLN A 167 -0.17 14.86 -11.92
CA GLN A 167 0.97 15.13 -12.78
C GLN A 167 0.61 16.15 -13.86
N ASN A 168 1.50 17.11 -14.08
CA ASN A 168 1.38 18.14 -15.11
C ASN A 168 2.78 18.54 -15.60
N ASP A 169 3.01 18.46 -16.91
CA ASP A 169 4.34 18.65 -17.50
C ASP A 169 4.92 20.06 -17.27
N GLU A 170 4.09 21.07 -16.98
CA GLU A 170 4.51 22.43 -16.61
C GLU A 170 4.95 22.53 -15.13
N TYR A 171 4.34 21.74 -14.24
CA TYR A 171 4.52 21.86 -12.79
C TYR A 171 5.27 20.71 -12.14
N ASN A 172 5.52 19.63 -12.86
CA ASN A 172 6.22 18.46 -12.35
C ASN A 172 7.64 18.85 -11.88
N GLY A 173 8.00 18.36 -10.69
CA GLY A 173 9.36 18.46 -10.15
C GLY A 173 10.26 17.34 -10.63
N ASP A 174 11.33 17.07 -9.88
CA ASP A 174 12.20 15.92 -10.12
C ASP A 174 11.43 14.62 -9.86
N TYR A 175 11.34 13.76 -10.88
CA TYR A 175 10.65 12.47 -10.79
C TYR A 175 11.29 11.54 -9.75
N LEU A 176 12.55 11.76 -9.39
CA LEU A 176 13.23 11.01 -8.33
C LEU A 176 12.57 11.21 -6.96
N GLU A 177 11.88 12.32 -6.73
CA GLU A 177 11.08 12.48 -5.49
C GLU A 177 9.89 11.51 -5.44
N LEU A 178 9.31 11.19 -6.60
CA LEU A 178 8.22 10.23 -6.75
C LEU A 178 8.72 8.79 -6.70
N THR A 179 9.79 8.46 -7.42
CA THR A 179 10.19 7.06 -7.64
C THR A 179 10.89 6.40 -6.46
N ASN A 180 11.14 7.11 -5.36
CA ASN A 180 11.66 6.53 -4.12
C ASN A 180 10.75 5.42 -3.57
N ALA A 181 11.34 4.38 -2.98
CA ALA A 181 10.58 3.41 -2.19
C ALA A 181 9.99 4.08 -0.95
N MET A 182 8.68 3.92 -0.74
CA MET A 182 7.95 4.55 0.37
C MET A 182 7.52 3.52 1.41
N TYR A 183 7.72 3.84 2.69
CA TYR A 183 7.18 3.06 3.81
C TYR A 183 6.92 3.93 5.04
N CYS A 184 6.31 3.33 6.07
CA CYS A 184 6.08 3.98 7.34
C CYS A 184 6.74 3.24 8.49
N ILE A 185 7.16 4.01 9.49
CA ILE A 185 7.55 3.50 10.80
C ILE A 185 6.51 3.96 11.80
N ILE A 186 6.02 3.04 12.62
CA ILE A 186 5.23 3.35 13.82
C ILE A 186 6.03 2.92 15.05
N GLU A 187 6.18 3.84 15.99
CA GLU A 187 6.93 3.63 17.23
C GLU A 187 5.98 3.83 18.42
N GLY A 188 6.01 2.92 19.39
CA GLY A 188 5.14 3.00 20.56
C GLY A 188 5.20 1.76 21.45
N ASP A 189 4.41 1.77 22.52
CA ASP A 189 4.32 0.65 23.46
C ASP A 189 3.41 -0.44 22.92
N ILE A 190 4.05 -1.50 22.43
CA ILE A 190 3.37 -2.61 21.74
C ILE A 190 2.62 -3.46 22.78
N ASN A 191 1.39 -3.83 22.45
CA ASN A 191 0.44 -4.53 23.33
C ASN A 191 -0.05 -3.73 24.55
N GLU A 192 0.28 -2.44 24.66
CA GLU A 192 -0.33 -1.58 25.68
C GLU A 192 -1.75 -1.20 25.24
N GLU A 193 -2.76 -1.68 25.95
CA GLU A 193 -4.18 -1.47 25.61
C GLU A 193 -4.85 -0.35 26.41
N LYS A 194 -4.32 0.00 27.58
CA LYS A 194 -5.01 0.82 28.58
C LYS A 194 -4.45 2.23 28.65
N GLU A 195 -3.13 2.34 28.75
CA GLU A 195 -2.47 3.63 28.97
C GLU A 195 -2.12 4.29 27.64
N LYS A 196 -2.55 5.55 27.47
CA LYS A 196 -2.15 6.36 26.31
C LYS A 196 -0.74 6.89 26.53
N THR A 197 0.23 6.29 25.86
CA THR A 197 1.64 6.73 25.86
C THR A 197 2.02 7.38 24.53
N GLY A 198 3.28 7.80 24.39
CA GLY A 198 3.78 8.39 23.15
C GLY A 198 3.64 7.42 21.97
N LEU A 199 3.20 7.95 20.83
CA LEU A 199 3.12 7.21 19.57
C LEU A 199 3.74 8.07 18.47
N GLY A 200 4.77 7.55 17.82
CA GLY A 200 5.48 8.18 16.72
C GLY A 200 5.07 7.55 15.38
N ILE A 201 4.93 8.38 14.35
CA ILE A 201 4.74 7.94 12.96
C ILE A 201 5.74 8.69 12.09
N GLN A 202 6.53 7.95 11.32
CA GLN A 202 7.49 8.52 10.37
C GLN A 202 7.24 7.97 8.97
N PHE A 203 7.08 8.88 8.02
CA PHE A 203 7.12 8.57 6.60
C PHE A 203 8.56 8.55 6.12
N VAL A 204 8.97 7.47 5.47
CA VAL A 204 10.34 7.31 4.97
C VAL A 204 10.30 7.10 3.47
N ARG A 205 11.25 7.75 2.77
CA ARG A 205 11.54 7.56 1.34
C ARG A 205 12.98 7.13 1.19
N VAL A 206 13.21 6.07 0.42
CA VAL A 206 14.56 5.53 0.18
C VAL A 206 14.83 5.48 -1.32
N PRO A 207 15.87 6.17 -1.81
CA PRO A 207 16.28 6.04 -3.20
C PRO A 207 16.89 4.66 -3.45
N TYR A 208 16.66 4.12 -4.63
CA TYR A 208 17.26 2.86 -5.10
C TYR A 208 17.81 3.03 -6.52
N SER A 209 18.57 2.03 -6.98
CA SER A 209 19.10 2.04 -8.34
C SER A 209 18.00 1.65 -9.34
N ILE A 210 17.42 2.65 -10.01
CA ILE A 210 16.43 2.45 -11.09
C ILE A 210 17.02 1.55 -12.19
N GLU A 211 18.24 1.83 -12.62
CA GLU A 211 18.90 1.03 -13.66
C GLU A 211 19.21 -0.39 -13.19
N GLY A 212 19.53 -0.57 -11.90
CA GLY A 212 19.69 -1.89 -11.29
C GLY A 212 18.40 -2.71 -11.31
N GLU A 213 17.27 -2.10 -10.96
CA GLU A 213 15.94 -2.74 -11.01
C GLU A 213 15.55 -3.10 -12.45
N ILE A 214 15.78 -2.20 -13.41
CA ILE A 214 15.50 -2.46 -14.83
C ILE A 214 16.36 -3.62 -15.34
N GLN A 215 17.64 -3.69 -14.95
CA GLN A 215 18.51 -4.79 -15.34
C GLN A 215 18.04 -6.12 -14.73
N LEU A 216 17.68 -6.12 -13.43
CA LEU A 216 17.13 -7.30 -12.77
C LEU A 216 15.86 -7.78 -13.48
N ALA A 217 14.96 -6.87 -13.84
CA ALA A 217 13.73 -7.19 -14.54
C ALA A 217 13.98 -7.76 -15.95
N ARG A 218 15.01 -7.28 -16.66
CA ARG A 218 15.46 -7.87 -17.94
C ARG A 218 16.03 -9.27 -17.76
N ASP A 219 16.86 -9.46 -16.74
CA ASP A 219 17.50 -10.75 -16.46
C ASP A 219 16.48 -11.84 -16.04
N ASN A 220 15.28 -11.43 -15.61
CA ASN A 220 14.19 -12.31 -15.19
C ASN A 220 13.01 -12.32 -16.18
N ASP A 221 13.20 -11.87 -17.41
CA ASP A 221 12.18 -11.90 -18.48
C ASP A 221 10.83 -11.29 -18.06
N VAL A 222 10.87 -10.18 -17.31
CA VAL A 222 9.65 -9.45 -16.92
C VAL A 222 8.94 -8.92 -18.15
N ILE A 223 7.65 -9.23 -18.26
CA ILE A 223 6.80 -8.74 -19.36
C ILE A 223 6.66 -7.21 -19.33
N GLU A 224 6.41 -6.60 -20.48
CA GLU A 224 6.22 -5.15 -20.60
C GLU A 224 7.42 -4.32 -20.07
N ILE A 225 8.64 -4.86 -20.15
CA ILE A 225 9.85 -4.24 -19.59
C ILE A 225 10.10 -2.81 -20.05
N GLU A 226 9.79 -2.46 -21.30
CA GLU A 226 9.97 -1.10 -21.79
C GLU A 226 8.97 -0.12 -21.16
N THR A 227 7.73 -0.58 -20.90
CA THR A 227 6.75 0.21 -20.15
C THR A 227 7.19 0.38 -18.70
N TYR A 228 7.65 -0.69 -18.06
CA TYR A 228 8.15 -0.65 -16.68
C TYR A 228 9.37 0.29 -16.55
N ALA A 229 10.34 0.17 -17.46
CA ALA A 229 11.52 1.02 -17.49
C ALA A 229 11.17 2.50 -17.70
N ARG A 230 10.18 2.81 -18.54
CA ARG A 230 9.68 4.18 -18.71
C ARG A 230 9.10 4.72 -17.41
N GLU A 231 8.21 3.96 -16.76
CA GLU A 231 7.57 4.35 -15.51
C GLU A 231 8.61 4.69 -14.42
N LEU A 232 9.67 3.90 -14.30
CA LEU A 232 10.74 4.15 -13.34
C LEU A 232 11.64 5.35 -13.72
N ARG A 233 11.90 5.58 -15.01
CA ARG A 233 12.78 6.66 -15.48
C ARG A 233 12.09 8.02 -15.59
N THR A 234 10.76 8.05 -15.58
CA THR A 234 10.00 9.30 -15.75
C THR A 234 9.02 9.58 -14.63
N GLY A 235 8.71 8.59 -13.77
CA GLY A 235 7.62 8.69 -12.80
C GLY A 235 6.22 8.68 -13.43
N GLU A 236 6.12 8.53 -14.76
CA GLU A 236 4.85 8.56 -15.46
C GLU A 236 4.26 7.16 -15.55
N SER A 237 3.23 6.90 -14.74
CA SER A 237 2.49 5.65 -14.77
C SER A 237 1.76 5.45 -16.11
N ARG A 238 1.70 4.21 -16.61
CA ARG A 238 0.90 3.82 -17.80
C ARG A 238 -0.60 4.12 -17.67
N VAL A 239 -1.07 4.39 -16.46
CA VAL A 239 -2.46 4.71 -16.12
C VAL A 239 -2.64 6.17 -15.66
N LYS A 240 -1.63 7.04 -15.87
CA LYS A 240 -1.66 8.48 -15.51
C LYS A 240 -2.95 9.18 -15.92
N ASP A 241 -3.39 9.00 -17.16
CA ASP A 241 -4.59 9.67 -17.68
C ASP A 241 -5.87 9.20 -16.99
N VAL A 242 -5.98 7.89 -16.74
CA VAL A 242 -7.12 7.30 -16.03
C VAL A 242 -7.18 7.81 -14.59
N ILE A 243 -6.02 7.89 -13.92
CA ILE A 243 -5.91 8.41 -12.55
C ILE A 243 -6.29 9.90 -12.53
N ASN A 244 -5.72 10.71 -13.42
CA ASN A 244 -6.00 12.15 -13.53
C ASN A 244 -7.49 12.43 -13.76
N GLN A 245 -8.16 11.65 -14.62
CA GLN A 245 -9.59 11.80 -14.87
C GLN A 245 -10.42 11.45 -13.64
N LYS A 246 -10.16 10.30 -13.00
CA LYS A 246 -10.82 9.90 -11.76
C LYS A 246 -10.62 10.95 -10.68
N TYR A 247 -9.40 11.45 -10.49
CA TYR A 247 -9.12 12.48 -9.49
C TYR A 247 -9.98 13.74 -9.69
N LYS A 248 -10.12 14.22 -10.94
CA LYS A 248 -10.96 15.39 -11.25
C LYS A 248 -12.44 15.12 -10.97
N GLU A 249 -12.95 13.97 -11.37
CA GLU A 249 -14.33 13.56 -11.10
C GLU A 249 -14.61 13.50 -9.60
N LEU A 250 -13.68 12.95 -8.82
CA LEU A 250 -13.79 12.83 -7.37
C LEU A 250 -13.83 14.20 -6.68
N ARG A 251 -12.93 15.11 -7.06
CA ARG A 251 -12.93 16.48 -6.52
C ARG A 251 -14.22 17.22 -6.83
N ARG A 252 -14.78 17.01 -8.03
CA ARG A 252 -16.09 17.55 -8.39
C ARG A 252 -17.21 16.98 -7.52
N ASN A 253 -17.27 15.65 -7.38
CA ASN A 253 -18.29 14.98 -6.58
C ASN A 253 -18.22 15.41 -5.10
N GLN A 254 -17.02 15.56 -4.54
CA GLN A 254 -16.83 16.09 -3.19
C GLN A 254 -17.34 17.53 -3.07
N ALA A 255 -17.00 18.42 -4.02
CA ALA A 255 -17.48 19.79 -4.01
C ALA A 255 -19.02 19.87 -4.08
N GLU A 256 -19.65 19.04 -4.93
CA GLU A 256 -21.12 18.98 -5.04
C GLU A 256 -21.80 18.47 -3.76
N ARG A 257 -21.14 17.60 -2.97
CA ARG A 257 -21.65 17.15 -1.66
C ARG A 257 -21.58 18.25 -0.61
N TYR A 258 -20.49 19.01 -0.54
CA TYR A 258 -20.35 20.11 0.44
C TYR A 258 -21.23 21.33 0.15
N LEU A 259 -21.73 21.46 -1.08
CA LEU A 259 -22.65 22.53 -1.48
C LEU A 259 -24.13 22.20 -1.23
N LYS A 260 -24.46 20.98 -0.81
CA LYS A 260 -25.81 20.54 -0.43
C LYS A 260 -26.00 20.55 1.08
#